data_AF-G7EJ94-F1
#
_entry.id   AF-G7EJ94-F1
#
_cell.length_a   1.000
_cell.length_b   1.000
_cell.length_c   1.000
_cell.angle_alpha   90.00
_cell.angle_beta   90.00
_cell.angle_gamma   90.00
#
_symmetry.space_group_name_H-M   'P 1'
#
loop_
_entity.id
_entity.type
_entity.pdbx_description
1 polymer ?
#
loop_
_entity_poly.entity_id
_entity_poly.type
_entity_poly.pdbx_seq_one_letter_code
_entity_poly.pdbx_strand_id
1 'polypeptide(L)'
;MGTFSHQWFNSINAIDQTQWQRLFGDEPFTQHAFLYALEQSQCVTQKSGWQPHHLAIFESDTLVALAPGYLKSHSYGEYVFDWAWAEAYEKHGLEYYPKWLSGIPFSPIEGKRIAIEHANPNAVYQYITEQLSIHSAQQRWSGWHVNFCDQAQATSLTEQHAMLRVGVQFQWFNKGFETFDDFLQILSSRKRKSLKKERAKIAQQNINIEWLQGT
;
A
#
# COMPACT_ATOMS: atom_id res chain seq x y z
N MET A 1 12.39 -28.27 8.26
CA MET A 1 11.96 -26.93 7.83
C MET A 1 12.76 -26.65 6.58
N GLY A 2 12.12 -26.37 5.44
CA GLY A 2 12.84 -26.10 4.20
C GLY A 2 13.62 -24.79 4.31
N THR A 3 14.64 -24.64 3.48
CA THR A 3 15.43 -23.41 3.40
C THR A 3 14.71 -22.41 2.52
N PHE A 4 14.37 -21.25 3.07
CA PHE A 4 13.83 -20.15 2.29
C PHE A 4 14.93 -19.44 1.48
N SER A 5 14.58 -19.01 0.28
CA SER A 5 15.36 -18.12 -0.56
C SER A 5 14.50 -16.92 -1.00
N HIS A 6 15.11 -15.86 -1.52
CA HIS A 6 14.37 -14.70 -2.01
C HIS A 6 14.93 -14.17 -3.32
N GLN A 7 14.07 -13.45 -4.04
CA GLN A 7 14.42 -12.74 -5.26
C GLN A 7 13.78 -11.35 -5.26
N TRP A 8 14.54 -10.39 -5.80
CA TRP A 8 14.10 -9.02 -6.02
C TRP A 8 13.70 -8.81 -7.47
N PHE A 9 12.58 -8.13 -7.70
CA PHE A 9 12.06 -7.81 -9.02
C PHE A 9 11.84 -6.31 -9.19
N ASN A 10 12.45 -5.73 -10.23
CA ASN A 10 12.33 -4.29 -10.53
C ASN A 10 11.18 -3.96 -11.50
N SER A 11 10.32 -4.93 -11.78
CA SER A 11 9.07 -4.74 -12.53
C SER A 11 8.12 -5.89 -12.21
N ILE A 12 6.84 -5.57 -12.10
CA ILE A 12 5.75 -6.53 -11.93
C ILE A 12 5.67 -7.56 -13.07
N ASN A 13 6.14 -7.23 -14.28
CA ASN A 13 6.15 -8.16 -15.42
C ASN A 13 7.16 -9.28 -15.30
N ALA A 14 8.16 -9.13 -14.43
CA ALA A 14 9.13 -10.18 -14.18
C ALA A 14 8.59 -11.25 -13.22
N ILE A 15 7.38 -11.05 -12.67
CA ILE A 15 6.69 -12.00 -11.80
C ILE A 15 5.52 -12.57 -12.58
N ASP A 16 5.37 -13.90 -12.53
CA ASP A 16 4.26 -14.58 -13.20
C ASP A 16 2.90 -14.09 -12.68
N GLN A 17 2.03 -13.68 -13.61
CA GLN A 17 0.73 -13.11 -13.28
C GLN A 17 -0.19 -14.11 -12.57
N THR A 18 -0.10 -15.40 -12.90
CA THR A 18 -0.94 -16.44 -12.28
C THR A 18 -0.52 -16.69 -10.84
N GLN A 19 0.79 -16.67 -10.56
CA GLN A 19 1.33 -16.76 -9.21
C GLN A 19 0.99 -15.53 -8.37
N TRP A 20 1.05 -14.33 -8.98
CA TRP A 20 0.61 -13.10 -8.33
C TRP A 20 -0.87 -13.15 -7.94
N GLN A 21 -1.73 -13.52 -8.90
CA GLN A 21 -3.17 -13.66 -8.70
C GLN A 21 -3.49 -14.70 -7.63
N ARG A 22 -2.77 -15.84 -7.59
CA ARG A 22 -2.95 -16.87 -6.55
C ARG A 22 -2.77 -16.32 -5.14
N LEU A 23 -1.79 -15.44 -4.94
CA LEU A 23 -1.42 -14.89 -3.63
C LEU A 23 -2.27 -13.68 -3.20
N PHE A 24 -2.59 -12.79 -4.14
CA PHE A 24 -3.33 -11.55 -3.85
C PHE A 24 -4.84 -11.64 -4.11
N GLY A 25 -5.30 -12.58 -4.94
CA GLY A 25 -6.70 -12.69 -5.33
C GLY A 25 -7.18 -11.45 -6.08
N ASP A 26 -8.45 -11.09 -5.87
CA ASP A 26 -9.14 -10.06 -6.67
C ASP A 26 -9.12 -8.65 -6.03
N GLU A 27 -8.32 -8.42 -4.97
CA GLU A 27 -8.24 -7.10 -4.33
C GLU A 27 -7.72 -6.04 -5.33
N PRO A 28 -8.53 -5.03 -5.73
CA PRO A 28 -8.28 -4.21 -6.92
C PRO A 28 -6.90 -3.53 -6.96
N PHE A 29 -6.43 -3.09 -5.80
CA PHE A 29 -5.21 -2.30 -5.66
C PHE A 29 -3.94 -3.15 -5.57
N THR A 30 -4.08 -4.46 -5.36
CA THR A 30 -2.98 -5.41 -5.43
C THR A 30 -3.04 -6.25 -6.71
N GLN A 31 -4.04 -6.07 -7.59
CA GLN A 31 -4.08 -6.77 -8.87
C GLN A 31 -2.84 -6.46 -9.72
N HIS A 32 -2.32 -7.49 -10.39
CA HIS A 32 -1.16 -7.38 -11.29
C HIS A 32 -1.38 -6.28 -12.34
N ALA A 33 -2.55 -6.27 -12.99
CA ALA A 33 -2.90 -5.30 -14.03
C ALA A 33 -2.89 -3.85 -13.52
N PHE A 34 -3.30 -3.60 -12.27
CA PHE A 34 -3.28 -2.27 -11.67
C PHE A 34 -1.84 -1.79 -11.45
N LEU A 35 -0.98 -2.63 -10.87
CA LEU A 35 0.43 -2.29 -10.64
C LEU A 35 1.19 -2.15 -11.97
N TYR A 36 0.89 -3.01 -12.94
CA TYR A 36 1.40 -2.90 -14.30
C TYR A 36 1.04 -1.56 -14.94
N ALA A 37 -0.22 -1.12 -14.82
CA ALA A 37 -0.66 0.16 -15.35
C ALA A 37 0.10 1.35 -14.72
N LEU A 38 0.42 1.28 -13.42
CA LEU A 38 1.24 2.30 -12.74
C LEU A 38 2.68 2.32 -13.26
N GLU A 39 3.29 1.16 -13.49
CA GLU A 39 4.64 1.06 -14.06
C GLU A 39 4.68 1.55 -15.50
N GLN A 40 3.75 1.09 -16.35
CA GLN A 40 3.70 1.46 -17.76
C GLN A 40 3.39 2.95 -17.98
N SER A 41 2.52 3.52 -17.15
CA SER A 41 2.20 4.95 -17.20
C SER A 41 3.30 5.85 -16.64
N GLN A 42 4.41 5.28 -16.13
CA GLN A 42 5.52 5.99 -15.50
C GLN A 42 5.13 6.75 -14.21
N CYS A 43 3.97 6.43 -13.63
CA CYS A 43 3.57 6.93 -12.31
C CYS A 43 4.53 6.42 -11.22
N VAL A 44 5.02 5.19 -11.35
CA VAL A 44 6.06 4.63 -10.47
C VAL A 44 7.35 4.39 -11.20
N THR A 45 8.32 5.27 -10.95
CA THR A 45 9.68 5.20 -11.48
C THR A 45 10.65 5.71 -10.43
N GLN A 46 11.95 5.50 -10.65
CA GLN A 46 12.99 6.14 -9.85
C GLN A 46 12.85 7.67 -9.87
N LYS A 47 12.47 8.26 -11.02
CA LYS A 47 12.27 9.72 -11.17
C LYS A 47 11.09 10.24 -10.35
N SER A 48 9.99 9.49 -10.25
CA SER A 48 8.85 9.85 -9.40
C SER A 48 9.05 9.48 -7.91
N GLY A 49 10.24 8.96 -7.57
CA GLY A 49 10.58 8.53 -6.22
C GLY A 49 9.84 7.27 -5.77
N TRP A 50 9.34 6.47 -6.72
CA TRP A 50 8.63 5.20 -6.53
C TRP A 50 9.27 4.13 -7.42
N GLN A 51 10.52 3.76 -7.16
CA GLN A 51 11.21 2.76 -7.98
C GLN A 51 10.70 1.35 -7.61
N PRO A 52 10.12 0.57 -8.55
CA PRO A 52 9.69 -0.79 -8.26
C PRO A 52 10.86 -1.67 -7.77
N HIS A 53 10.61 -2.43 -6.71
CA HIS A 53 11.58 -3.32 -6.07
C HIS A 53 10.84 -4.38 -5.23
N HIS A 54 10.06 -5.23 -5.91
CA HIS A 54 9.21 -6.24 -5.29
C HIS A 54 10.03 -7.39 -4.71
N LEU A 55 9.53 -7.98 -3.63
CA LEU A 55 10.18 -9.10 -2.93
C LEU A 55 9.36 -10.37 -3.12
N ALA A 56 10.03 -11.45 -3.52
CA ALA A 56 9.47 -12.79 -3.61
C ALA A 56 10.25 -13.75 -2.72
N ILE A 57 9.56 -14.64 -2.01
CA ILE A 57 10.14 -15.67 -1.15
C ILE A 57 9.78 -17.04 -1.70
N PHE A 58 10.76 -17.92 -1.76
CA PHE A 58 10.62 -19.28 -2.25
C PHE A 58 11.04 -20.29 -1.18
N GLU A 59 10.35 -21.42 -1.12
CA GLU A 59 10.84 -22.64 -0.47
C GLU A 59 11.13 -23.66 -1.58
N SER A 60 12.41 -24.01 -1.76
CA SER A 60 12.88 -24.66 -3.00
C SER A 60 12.47 -23.82 -4.22
N ASP A 61 11.74 -24.38 -5.19
CA ASP A 61 11.25 -23.66 -6.38
C ASP A 61 9.81 -23.14 -6.23
N THR A 62 9.18 -23.32 -5.06
CA THR A 62 7.80 -22.90 -4.84
C THR A 62 7.76 -21.50 -4.26
N LEU A 63 7.10 -20.58 -4.97
CA LEU A 63 6.81 -19.25 -4.45
C LEU A 63 5.85 -19.36 -3.26
N VAL A 64 6.29 -18.94 -2.08
CA VAL A 64 5.52 -19.00 -0.82
C VAL A 64 5.12 -17.63 -0.30
N ALA A 65 5.78 -16.56 -0.75
CA ALA A 65 5.34 -15.20 -0.44
C ALA A 65 5.70 -14.17 -1.50
N LEU A 66 4.92 -13.10 -1.56
CA LEU A 66 5.17 -11.91 -2.38
C LEU A 66 4.84 -10.64 -1.61
N ALA A 67 5.63 -9.59 -1.85
CA ALA A 67 5.34 -8.24 -1.38
C ALA A 67 5.56 -7.22 -2.51
N PRO A 68 4.54 -6.44 -2.92
CA PRO A 68 4.75 -5.28 -3.77
C PRO A 68 5.64 -4.26 -3.06
N GLY A 69 6.90 -4.17 -3.47
CA GLY A 69 7.90 -3.30 -2.86
C GLY A 69 8.36 -2.17 -3.77
N TYR A 70 8.77 -1.06 -3.17
CA TYR A 70 9.30 0.11 -3.87
C TYR A 70 10.44 0.75 -3.08
N LEU A 71 11.49 1.20 -3.76
CA LEU A 71 12.46 2.13 -3.19
C LEU A 71 11.93 3.54 -3.29
N LYS A 72 11.84 4.18 -2.12
CA LYS A 72 11.28 5.51 -1.96
C LYS A 72 12.39 6.52 -1.71
N SER A 73 12.42 7.59 -2.51
CA SER A 73 13.31 8.74 -2.29
C SER A 73 12.65 9.90 -1.54
N HIS A 74 11.34 9.79 -1.25
CA HIS A 74 10.54 10.73 -0.48
C HIS A 74 9.20 10.12 -0.06
N SER A 75 8.50 10.70 0.92
CA SER A 75 7.16 10.25 1.36
C SER A 75 5.98 10.58 0.43
N TYR A 76 6.17 11.38 -0.64
CA TYR A 76 5.03 11.73 -1.50
C TYR A 76 4.39 10.50 -2.15
N GLY A 77 3.06 10.49 -2.16
CA GLY A 77 2.22 9.39 -2.66
C GLY A 77 2.02 8.25 -1.67
N GLU A 78 2.72 8.23 -0.53
CA GLU A 78 2.59 7.17 0.48
C GLU A 78 1.39 7.39 1.41
N TYR A 79 0.91 8.64 1.52
CA TYR A 79 -0.08 9.09 2.51
C TYR A 79 0.32 8.84 3.98
N VAL A 80 1.58 8.48 4.20
CA VAL A 80 2.27 8.48 5.48
C VAL A 80 3.50 9.36 5.29
N PHE A 81 3.56 10.49 6.00
CA PHE A 81 4.64 11.46 5.84
C PHE A 81 5.70 11.27 6.93
N ASP A 82 6.95 11.12 6.51
CA ASP A 82 8.11 10.89 7.37
C ASP A 82 8.96 12.15 7.55
N TRP A 83 8.39 13.33 7.37
CA TRP A 83 9.13 14.59 7.47
C TRP A 83 9.89 14.73 8.79
N ALA A 84 9.28 14.33 9.90
CA ALA A 84 9.94 14.35 11.21
C ALA A 84 11.16 13.40 11.30
N TRP A 85 11.08 12.22 10.65
CA TRP A 85 12.21 11.29 10.59
C TRP A 85 13.31 11.81 9.65
N ALA A 86 12.94 12.28 8.47
CA ALA A 86 13.88 12.86 7.52
C ALA A 86 14.62 14.06 8.11
N GLU A 87 13.91 14.97 8.78
CA GLU A 87 14.50 16.12 9.46
C GLU A 87 15.43 15.71 10.61
N ALA A 88 15.09 14.67 11.37
CA ALA A 88 15.94 14.16 12.43
C ALA A 88 17.26 13.57 11.88
N TYR A 89 17.19 12.79 10.80
CA TYR A 89 18.37 12.25 10.13
C TYR A 89 19.27 13.37 9.58
N GLU A 90 18.68 14.36 8.91
CA GLU A 90 19.40 15.51 8.36
C GLU A 90 20.13 16.30 9.45
N LYS A 91 19.49 16.54 10.61
CA LYS A 91 20.12 17.20 11.77
C LYS A 91 21.35 16.46 12.31
N HIS A 92 21.48 15.17 12.01
CA HIS A 92 22.62 14.33 12.39
C HIS A 92 23.55 14.02 11.20
N GLY A 93 23.37 14.67 10.05
CA GLY A 93 24.20 14.46 8.86
C GLY A 93 24.00 13.09 8.21
N LEU A 94 22.83 12.46 8.43
CA LEU A 94 22.45 11.16 7.87
C LEU A 94 21.41 11.34 6.77
N GLU A 95 21.42 10.43 5.79
CA GLU A 95 20.38 10.37 4.76
C GLU A 95 19.25 9.45 5.21
N TYR A 96 18.02 9.96 5.24
CA TYR A 96 16.84 9.13 5.53
C TYR A 96 16.33 8.36 4.31
N TYR A 97 16.65 8.82 3.10
CA TYR A 97 16.26 8.14 1.88
C TYR A 97 17.50 7.58 1.16
N PRO A 98 17.37 6.44 0.44
CA PRO A 98 16.13 5.71 0.23
C PRO A 98 15.73 4.83 1.42
N LYS A 99 14.45 4.46 1.43
CA LYS A 99 13.90 3.37 2.25
C LYS A 99 13.16 2.40 1.34
N TRP A 100 13.03 1.15 1.75
CA TRP A 100 12.12 0.22 1.09
C TRP A 100 10.71 0.32 1.67
N LEU A 101 9.71 0.24 0.82
CA LEU A 101 8.31 0.30 1.21
C LEU A 101 7.52 -0.82 0.53
N SER A 102 6.85 -1.65 1.33
CA SER A 102 5.67 -2.37 0.87
C SER A 102 4.42 -1.53 1.08
N GLY A 103 3.76 -1.19 -0.01
CA GLY A 103 2.64 -0.25 -0.05
C GLY A 103 2.10 -0.14 -1.47
N ILE A 104 0.83 0.22 -1.62
CA ILE A 104 0.27 0.48 -2.94
C ILE A 104 0.43 1.96 -3.29
N PRO A 105 1.08 2.30 -4.42
CA PRO A 105 1.28 3.68 -4.81
C PRO A 105 -0.04 4.45 -4.88
N PHE A 106 -0.04 5.65 -4.32
CA PHE A 106 -1.15 6.60 -4.38
C PHE A 106 -2.49 6.09 -3.79
N SER A 107 -2.47 5.01 -3.00
CA SER A 107 -3.68 4.32 -2.54
C SER A 107 -3.63 4.07 -1.03
N PRO A 108 -4.18 4.98 -0.19
CA PRO A 108 -4.11 4.88 1.27
C PRO A 108 -5.19 3.96 1.84
N ILE A 109 -5.33 2.76 1.29
CA ILE A 109 -6.36 1.80 1.66
C ILE A 109 -5.69 0.64 2.38
N GLU A 110 -6.35 0.09 3.40
CA GLU A 110 -5.90 -1.13 4.07
C GLU A 110 -5.97 -2.33 3.12
N GLY A 111 -4.99 -3.22 3.16
CA GLY A 111 -5.03 -4.45 2.38
C GLY A 111 -3.81 -5.32 2.58
N LYS A 112 -3.73 -6.42 1.83
CA LYS A 112 -2.62 -7.37 1.94
C LYS A 112 -1.35 -6.73 1.35
N ARG A 113 -0.29 -6.55 2.15
CA ARG A 113 1.00 -5.97 1.70
C ARG A 113 2.12 -6.99 1.59
N ILE A 114 1.97 -8.10 2.30
CA ILE A 114 2.77 -9.30 2.15
C ILE A 114 1.78 -10.46 2.03
N ALA A 115 1.75 -11.14 0.89
CA ALA A 115 0.96 -12.34 0.73
C ALA A 115 1.83 -13.55 1.05
N ILE A 116 1.34 -14.41 1.94
CA ILE A 116 2.05 -15.64 2.37
C ILE A 116 1.09 -16.82 2.21
N GLU A 117 1.56 -17.86 1.53
CA GLU A 117 0.88 -19.14 1.38
C GLU A 117 1.85 -20.24 1.81
N HIS A 118 1.85 -20.54 3.10
CA HIS A 118 2.76 -21.50 3.70
C HIS A 118 2.13 -22.10 4.97
N ALA A 119 2.45 -23.36 5.29
CA ALA A 119 1.91 -24.04 6.48
C ALA A 119 2.38 -23.41 7.80
N ASN A 120 3.52 -22.70 7.78
CA ASN A 120 4.03 -21.92 8.90
C ASN A 120 4.32 -20.48 8.45
N PRO A 121 3.32 -19.57 8.44
CA PRO A 121 3.50 -18.19 8.01
C PRO A 121 4.48 -17.40 8.88
N ASN A 122 4.57 -17.71 10.19
CA ASN A 122 5.46 -17.00 11.11
C ASN A 122 6.94 -17.20 10.75
N ALA A 123 7.33 -18.41 10.31
CA ALA A 123 8.68 -18.65 9.82
C ALA A 123 9.01 -17.85 8.55
N VAL A 124 8.01 -17.63 7.69
CA VAL A 124 8.16 -16.80 6.48
C VAL A 124 8.27 -15.32 6.85
N TYR A 125 7.43 -14.83 7.78
CA TYR A 125 7.56 -13.46 8.29
C TYR A 125 8.92 -13.21 8.93
N GLN A 126 9.41 -14.14 9.75
CA GLN A 126 10.73 -14.05 10.36
C GLN A 126 11.81 -13.92 9.28
N TYR A 127 11.78 -14.79 8.27
CA TYR A 127 12.72 -14.73 7.16
C TYR A 127 12.65 -13.38 6.42
N ILE A 128 11.44 -12.89 6.13
CA ILE A 128 11.24 -11.62 5.44
C ILE A 128 11.83 -10.46 6.25
N THR A 129 11.53 -10.34 7.54
CA THR A 129 12.02 -9.21 8.35
C THR A 129 13.52 -9.25 8.56
N GLU A 130 14.10 -10.45 8.73
CA GLU A 130 15.55 -10.63 8.80
C GLU A 130 16.23 -10.20 7.49
N GLN A 131 15.76 -10.71 6.34
CA GLN A 131 16.35 -10.38 5.05
C GLN A 131 16.14 -8.92 4.66
N LEU A 132 14.98 -8.33 4.93
CA LEU A 132 14.75 -6.90 4.71
C LEU A 132 15.70 -6.03 5.56
N SER A 133 15.94 -6.41 6.81
CA SER A 133 16.84 -5.67 7.71
C SER A 133 18.29 -5.79 7.27
N ILE A 134 18.75 -7.00 6.93
CA ILE A 134 20.09 -7.25 6.39
C ILE A 134 20.30 -6.49 5.08
N HIS A 135 19.35 -6.61 4.15
CA HIS A 135 19.47 -5.98 2.84
C HIS A 135 19.43 -4.46 2.93
N SER A 136 18.54 -3.89 3.76
CA SER A 136 18.50 -2.44 4.02
C SER A 136 19.85 -1.94 4.55
N ALA A 137 20.47 -2.64 5.50
CA ALA A 137 21.78 -2.26 6.03
C ALA A 137 22.88 -2.34 4.96
N GLN A 138 22.91 -3.40 4.15
CA GLN A 138 23.89 -3.57 3.07
C GLN A 138 23.77 -2.48 2.00
N GLN A 139 22.54 -2.09 1.66
CA GLN A 139 22.25 -1.06 0.66
C GLN A 139 22.24 0.36 1.23
N ARG A 140 22.50 0.53 2.54
CA ARG A 140 22.44 1.81 3.27
C ARG A 140 21.08 2.50 3.15
N TRP A 141 20.01 1.74 3.13
CA TRP A 141 18.66 2.27 3.28
C TRP A 141 18.41 2.60 4.74
N SER A 142 17.61 3.63 5.02
CA SER A 142 17.23 3.96 6.40
C SER A 142 16.38 2.87 7.07
N GLY A 143 15.75 2.02 6.26
CA GLY A 143 15.01 0.85 6.70
C GLY A 143 13.97 0.39 5.69
N TRP A 144 13.02 -0.39 6.19
CA TRP A 144 11.90 -0.92 5.44
C TRP A 144 10.58 -0.62 6.16
N HIS A 145 9.53 -0.38 5.38
CA HIS A 145 8.22 0.02 5.86
C HIS A 145 7.14 -0.87 5.23
N VAL A 146 6.05 -1.11 5.95
CA VAL A 146 4.85 -1.79 5.43
C VAL A 146 3.64 -0.91 5.77
N ASN A 147 3.10 -0.21 4.78
CA ASN A 147 2.03 0.77 5.00
C ASN A 147 0.65 0.16 4.69
N PHE A 148 -0.33 0.47 5.55
CA PHE A 148 -1.72 0.04 5.41
C PHE A 148 -1.88 -1.48 5.28
N CYS A 149 -1.08 -2.25 6.03
CA CYS A 149 -1.36 -3.67 6.24
C CYS A 149 -2.49 -3.82 7.26
N ASP A 150 -3.21 -4.95 7.19
CA ASP A 150 -4.23 -5.28 8.17
C ASP A 150 -3.64 -5.56 9.56
N GLN A 151 -4.51 -5.60 10.57
CA GLN A 151 -4.11 -5.81 11.96
C GLN A 151 -3.40 -7.15 12.19
N ALA A 152 -3.76 -8.22 11.46
CA ALA A 152 -3.14 -9.53 11.63
C ALA A 152 -1.70 -9.52 11.11
N GLN A 153 -1.47 -8.91 9.94
CA GLN A 153 -0.15 -8.72 9.36
C GLN A 153 0.72 -7.80 10.22
N ALA A 154 0.15 -6.71 10.76
CA ALA A 154 0.84 -5.84 11.69
C ALA A 154 1.31 -6.62 12.94
N THR A 155 0.44 -7.45 13.53
CA THR A 155 0.79 -8.31 14.67
C THR A 155 1.93 -9.27 14.33
N SER A 156 1.83 -10.02 13.23
CA SER A 156 2.89 -10.94 12.81
C SER A 156 4.23 -10.25 12.57
N LEU A 157 4.23 -9.05 11.98
CA LEU A 157 5.45 -8.26 11.78
C LEU A 157 6.05 -7.78 13.11
N THR A 158 5.21 -7.34 14.06
CA THR A 158 5.70 -6.88 15.37
C THR A 158 6.26 -8.00 16.24
N GLU A 159 5.73 -9.23 16.12
CA GLU A 159 6.33 -10.42 16.76
C GLU A 159 7.75 -10.69 16.24
N GLN A 160 8.05 -10.25 15.01
CA GLN A 160 9.37 -10.32 14.39
C GLN A 160 10.16 -8.99 14.51
N HIS A 161 9.92 -8.24 15.59
CA HIS A 161 10.61 -7.01 15.98
C HIS A 161 10.42 -5.79 15.07
N ALA A 162 9.43 -5.80 14.17
CA ALA A 162 9.03 -4.58 13.47
C ALA A 162 8.44 -3.55 14.47
N MET A 163 8.68 -2.26 14.22
CA MET A 163 8.07 -1.19 15.01
C MET A 163 6.68 -0.84 14.46
N LEU A 164 5.66 -0.89 15.32
CA LEU A 164 4.31 -0.47 14.95
C LEU A 164 4.19 1.06 14.97
N ARG A 165 3.71 1.62 13.85
CA ARG A 165 3.26 3.02 13.78
C ARG A 165 1.76 3.05 13.55
N VAL A 166 1.04 3.71 14.45
CA VAL A 166 -0.42 3.87 14.35
C VAL A 166 -0.75 5.25 13.76
N GLY A 167 -1.68 5.27 12.80
CA GLY A 167 -2.25 6.48 12.23
C GLY A 167 -3.77 6.50 12.38
N VAL A 168 -4.38 7.66 12.16
CA VAL A 168 -5.85 7.82 12.16
C VAL A 168 -6.33 8.03 10.74
N GLN A 169 -7.29 7.22 10.31
CA GLN A 169 -8.03 7.41 9.06
C GLN A 169 -9.51 7.65 9.35
N PHE A 170 -10.13 8.50 8.53
CA PHE A 170 -11.57 8.73 8.55
C PHE A 170 -12.18 8.01 7.35
N GLN A 171 -12.99 7.00 7.62
CA GLN A 171 -13.69 6.22 6.61
C GLN A 171 -15.18 6.55 6.66
N TRP A 172 -15.77 6.81 5.49
CA TRP A 172 -17.21 6.95 5.38
C TRP A 172 -17.81 5.58 5.05
N PHE A 173 -18.72 5.13 5.89
CA PHE A 173 -19.47 3.89 5.67
C PHE A 173 -20.90 4.23 5.31
N ASN A 174 -21.40 3.64 4.22
CA ASN A 174 -22.82 3.71 3.92
C ASN A 174 -23.60 2.91 4.99
N LYS A 175 -24.48 3.59 5.74
CA LYS A 175 -25.31 2.95 6.78
C LYS A 175 -26.66 2.50 6.22
N GLY A 176 -26.67 1.97 5.00
CA GLY A 176 -27.89 1.56 4.30
C GLY A 176 -28.68 2.72 3.68
N PHE A 177 -28.03 3.83 3.35
CA PHE A 177 -28.65 4.92 2.60
C PHE A 177 -28.81 4.50 1.14
N GLU A 178 -30.04 4.56 0.63
CA GLU A 178 -30.36 4.28 -0.78
C GLU A 178 -30.37 5.60 -1.57
N THR A 179 -30.71 6.69 -0.90
CA THR A 179 -30.83 8.02 -1.49
C THR A 179 -29.98 9.04 -0.75
N PHE A 180 -29.72 10.17 -1.41
CA PHE A 180 -29.08 11.30 -0.76
C PHE A 180 -29.92 11.86 0.39
N ASP A 181 -31.25 11.80 0.28
CA ASP A 181 -32.12 12.28 1.34
C ASP A 181 -32.01 11.41 2.60
N ASP A 182 -31.81 10.09 2.47
CA ASP A 182 -31.56 9.20 3.62
C ASP A 182 -30.28 9.62 4.36
N PHE A 183 -29.20 9.87 3.62
CA PHE A 183 -27.95 10.40 4.19
C PHE A 183 -28.17 11.76 4.88
N LEU A 184 -29.01 12.63 4.32
CA LEU A 184 -29.27 13.94 4.91
C LEU A 184 -30.07 13.86 6.22
N GLN A 185 -30.84 12.81 6.46
CA GLN A 185 -31.65 12.65 7.68
C GLN A 185 -30.78 12.47 8.93
N ILE A 186 -29.59 11.87 8.81
CA ILE A 186 -28.66 11.70 9.95
C ILE A 186 -27.92 12.98 10.33
N LEU A 187 -28.05 14.06 9.54
CA LEU A 187 -27.36 15.32 9.76
C LEU A 187 -28.22 16.33 10.53
N SER A 188 -27.55 17.24 11.25
CA SER A 188 -28.22 18.37 11.87
C SER A 188 -28.96 19.25 10.85
N SER A 189 -30.05 19.89 11.26
CA SER A 189 -30.89 20.72 10.38
C SER A 189 -30.09 21.78 9.62
N ARG A 190 -29.11 22.41 10.28
CA ARG A 190 -28.21 23.40 9.66
C ARG A 190 -27.35 22.76 8.56
N LYS A 191 -26.69 21.63 8.83
CA LYS A 191 -25.84 20.95 7.84
C LYS A 191 -26.65 20.41 6.67
N ARG A 192 -27.82 19.81 6.95
CA ARG A 192 -28.78 19.36 5.95
C ARG A 192 -29.22 20.51 5.01
N LYS A 193 -29.64 21.65 5.56
CA LYS A 193 -30.07 22.81 4.75
C LYS A 193 -28.93 23.37 3.90
N SER A 194 -27.71 23.39 4.44
CA SER A 194 -26.52 23.83 3.70
C SER A 194 -26.23 22.92 2.49
N LEU A 195 -26.20 21.60 2.68
CA LEU A 195 -25.93 20.64 1.61
C LEU A 195 -27.02 20.65 0.52
N LYS A 196 -28.30 20.76 0.91
CA LYS A 196 -29.40 20.92 -0.07
C LYS A 196 -29.22 22.18 -0.92
N LYS A 197 -28.86 23.30 -0.30
CA LYS A 197 -28.61 24.57 -1.02
C LYS A 197 -27.44 24.46 -1.98
N GLU A 198 -26.35 23.80 -1.58
CA GLU A 198 -25.17 23.60 -2.42
C GLU A 198 -25.49 22.73 -3.64
N ARG A 199 -26.16 21.59 -3.44
CA ARG A 199 -26.55 20.69 -4.54
C ARG A 199 -27.53 21.35 -5.51
N ALA A 200 -28.46 22.17 -5.02
CA ALA A 200 -29.38 22.92 -5.88
C ALA A 200 -28.66 23.92 -6.80
N LYS A 201 -27.55 24.53 -6.36
CA LYS A 201 -26.74 25.43 -7.21
C LYS A 201 -26.09 24.70 -8.39
N ILE A 202 -25.74 23.42 -8.22
CA ILE A 202 -25.15 22.62 -9.30
C ILE A 202 -26.22 22.29 -10.35
N ALA A 203 -27.43 21.93 -9.92
CA ALA A 203 -28.55 21.66 -10.83
C ALA A 203 -28.90 22.89 -11.70
N GLN A 204 -28.74 24.11 -11.17
CA GLN A 204 -28.95 25.36 -11.90
C GLN A 204 -27.88 25.65 -12.97
N GLN A 205 -26.75 24.95 -12.95
CA GLN A 205 -25.64 25.15 -13.89
C GLN A 205 -25.75 24.27 -15.15
N ASN A 206 -26.82 23.48 -15.30
CA ASN A 206 -27.01 22.55 -16.44
C ASN A 206 -25.83 21.58 -16.64
N ILE A 207 -25.22 21.13 -15.54
CA ILE A 207 -24.14 20.13 -15.57
C ILE A 207 -24.75 18.73 -15.63
N ASN A 208 -24.34 17.93 -16.61
CA ASN A 208 -24.69 16.52 -16.73
C ASN A 208 -23.51 15.66 -16.27
N ILE A 209 -23.79 14.64 -15.46
CA ILE A 209 -22.80 13.66 -15.00
C ILE A 209 -23.21 12.31 -15.59
N GLU A 210 -22.27 11.67 -16.29
CA GLU A 210 -22.43 10.34 -16.84
C GLU A 210 -21.43 9.40 -16.16
N TRP A 211 -21.88 8.21 -15.79
CA TRP A 211 -21.02 7.15 -15.27
C TRP A 211 -20.62 6.24 -16.42
N LEU A 212 -19.36 6.35 -16.84
CA LEU A 212 -18.78 5.47 -17.84
C LEU A 212 -18.17 4.25 -17.15
N GLN A 213 -18.38 3.07 -17.71
CA GLN A 213 -17.70 1.84 -17.32
C GLN A 213 -16.65 1.50 -18.37
N GLY A 214 -15.43 1.18 -17.93
CA GLY A 214 -14.41 0.63 -18.82
C GLY A 214 -14.76 -0.81 -19.20
N THR A 215 -14.48 -1.19 -20.45
CA THR A 215 -14.57 -2.56 -20.96
C THR A 215 -13.26 -3.30 -20.78
#